data_AF-A0A8C5QND5-F1
#
_entry.id   AF-A0A8C5QND5-F1
#
_cell.length_a   1.000
_cell.length_b   1.000
_cell.length_c   1.000
_cell.angle_alpha   90.00
_cell.angle_beta   90.00
_cell.angle_gamma   90.00
#
_symmetry.space_group_name_H-M   'P 1'
#
loop_
_entity.id
_entity.type
_entity.pdbx_description
1 polymer ?
#
loop_
_entity_poly.entity_id
_entity_poly.type
_entity_poly.pdbx_seq_one_letter_code
_entity_poly.pdbx_strand_id
1 'polypeptide(L)'
;MTSILYSAPIDPSGWVGLKKSEPLLAYLRNNLLMLAILAFEVTIYRHQEYYRCRNNITAPATKTIFHDITRQHLDDGLLNCAKYFINYFFYKFGLETCFLLSVNVVGQRMDFFAMIHGLSLFVVLYRRRRKAIAESWHRYCCFLACLITFQYFICIGIPPAPCKDYPWRHFGASFNSNLIKWLYFPDFIVKPSAIFLVYDFMLLLCASLQREVFEDENKAAVRIMAGDNVEICMNLDAASFSQHNPVPDFLHCRSYLDMCKVIIFSYLFWFVLTIIFITGTTRISIFCMGYLVACFYFLLFGGDLLLKPIRSILRYWDWLIAYNVFVITMKNILSIGACGYIESLIRNSCWLIQAFSLACTVKGYRPQLCVRLLHPFLSLPLRITTPTGQISRGEIQQVM
;
A
#
# COMPACT_ATOMS: atom_id res chain seq x y z
N MET A 1 -19.87 18.42 -19.89
CA MET A 1 -19.36 17.09 -20.29
C MET A 1 -20.53 16.34 -20.88
N THR A 2 -20.44 15.89 -22.12
CA THR A 2 -21.50 15.13 -22.80
C THR A 2 -21.32 13.64 -22.50
N SER A 3 -22.41 12.94 -22.20
CA SER A 3 -22.40 11.49 -21.98
C SER A 3 -22.05 10.77 -23.28
N ILE A 4 -21.32 9.66 -23.18
CA ILE A 4 -20.94 8.83 -24.33
C ILE A 4 -22.17 8.34 -25.09
N LEU A 5 -23.30 8.12 -24.39
CA LEU A 5 -24.55 7.69 -25.00
C LEU A 5 -25.12 8.70 -26.00
N TYR A 6 -24.86 9.99 -25.81
CA TYR A 6 -25.48 11.07 -26.58
C TYR A 6 -24.48 11.85 -27.45
N SER A 7 -23.18 11.51 -27.38
CA SER A 7 -22.15 12.22 -28.14
C SER A 7 -21.97 11.70 -29.57
N ALA A 8 -22.19 10.40 -29.79
CA ALA A 8 -21.93 9.73 -31.06
C ALA A 8 -22.78 8.44 -31.15
N PRO A 9 -23.04 7.92 -32.37
CA PRO A 9 -23.68 6.62 -32.52
C PRO A 9 -22.85 5.53 -31.83
N ILE A 10 -23.54 4.67 -31.09
CA ILE A 10 -22.92 3.62 -30.27
C ILE A 10 -22.72 2.38 -31.13
N ASP A 11 -21.47 1.91 -31.23
CA ASP A 11 -21.16 0.60 -31.80
C ASP A 11 -21.26 -0.48 -30.71
N PRO A 12 -22.18 -1.46 -30.81
CA PRO A 12 -22.31 -2.55 -29.83
C PRO A 12 -21.03 -3.38 -29.68
N SER A 13 -20.24 -3.50 -30.76
CA SER A 13 -19.01 -4.32 -30.76
C SER A 13 -17.89 -3.69 -29.93
N GLY A 14 -17.91 -2.37 -29.76
CA GLY A 14 -16.93 -1.63 -28.96
C GLY A 14 -16.97 -2.00 -27.48
N TRP A 15 -18.15 -2.34 -26.93
CA TRP A 15 -18.28 -2.77 -25.53
C TRP A 15 -17.68 -4.17 -25.31
N VAL A 16 -17.76 -5.05 -26.30
CA VAL A 16 -17.12 -6.38 -26.30
C VAL A 16 -15.60 -6.27 -26.45
N GLY A 17 -15.10 -5.11 -26.90
CA GLY A 17 -13.68 -4.82 -27.06
C GLY A 17 -13.20 -4.82 -28.52
N LEU A 18 -14.09 -5.05 -29.48
CA LEU A 18 -13.76 -5.01 -30.91
C LEU A 18 -13.73 -3.56 -31.40
N LYS A 19 -12.59 -3.12 -31.93
CA LYS A 19 -12.45 -1.81 -32.52
C LYS A 19 -11.64 -1.90 -33.81
N LYS A 20 -12.23 -1.46 -34.92
CA LYS A 20 -11.48 -1.29 -36.17
C LYS A 20 -10.47 -0.15 -35.97
N SER A 21 -9.19 -0.46 -36.09
CA SER A 21 -8.09 0.49 -35.90
C SER A 21 -7.04 0.28 -36.98
N GLU A 22 -6.58 1.38 -37.56
CA GLU A 22 -5.44 1.42 -38.48
C GLU A 22 -4.35 2.26 -37.80
N PRO A 23 -3.16 1.69 -37.49
CA PRO A 23 -2.63 0.38 -37.89
C PRO A 23 -3.08 -0.82 -37.02
N LEU A 24 -3.33 -1.97 -37.64
CA LEU A 24 -3.78 -3.20 -36.97
C LEU A 24 -2.77 -3.73 -35.94
N LEU A 25 -1.47 -3.65 -36.24
CA LEU A 25 -0.42 -4.17 -35.37
C LEU A 25 -0.40 -3.45 -34.01
N ALA A 26 -0.63 -2.14 -33.99
CA ALA A 26 -0.67 -1.38 -32.73
C ALA A 26 -1.84 -1.81 -31.84
N TYR A 27 -2.98 -2.17 -32.45
CA TYR A 27 -4.15 -2.67 -31.74
C TYR A 27 -3.93 -4.09 -31.18
N LEU A 28 -3.27 -4.97 -31.94
CA LEU A 28 -2.98 -6.35 -31.51
C LEU A 28 -1.73 -6.49 -30.62
N ARG A 29 -0.87 -5.47 -30.57
CA ARG A 29 0.43 -5.50 -29.87
C ARG A 29 0.33 -6.05 -28.45
N ASN A 30 -0.64 -5.60 -27.67
CA ASN A 30 -0.77 -6.01 -26.27
C ASN A 30 -1.10 -7.50 -26.12
N ASN A 31 -1.99 -8.03 -26.96
CA ASN A 31 -2.35 -9.45 -26.97
C ASN A 31 -1.20 -10.32 -27.48
N LEU A 32 -0.48 -9.85 -28.50
CA LEU A 32 0.72 -10.54 -29.02
C LEU A 32 1.83 -10.61 -27.97
N LEU A 33 2.07 -9.51 -27.23
CA LEU A 33 3.03 -9.49 -26.12
C LEU A 33 2.59 -10.43 -24.98
N MET A 34 1.31 -10.43 -24.63
CA MET A 34 0.77 -11.36 -23.62
C MET A 34 0.98 -12.82 -24.04
N LEU A 35 0.67 -13.18 -25.30
CA LEU A 35 0.91 -14.51 -25.83
C LEU A 35 2.40 -14.88 -25.82
N ALA A 36 3.27 -13.95 -26.22
CA ALA A 36 4.72 -14.15 -26.19
C ALA A 36 5.23 -14.42 -24.76
N ILE A 37 4.73 -13.69 -23.75
CA ILE A 37 5.10 -13.91 -22.34
C ILE A 37 4.62 -15.29 -21.86
N LEU A 38 3.39 -15.70 -22.16
CA LEU A 38 2.86 -17.02 -21.80
C LEU A 38 3.67 -18.16 -22.45
N ALA A 39 4.01 -18.01 -23.73
CA ALA A 39 4.86 -18.99 -24.42
C ALA A 39 6.27 -19.02 -23.83
N PHE A 40 6.84 -17.86 -23.49
CA PHE A 40 8.17 -17.74 -22.89
C PHE A 40 8.23 -18.35 -21.48
N GLU A 41 7.17 -18.18 -20.67
CA GLU A 41 7.04 -18.81 -19.35
C GLU A 41 7.16 -20.34 -19.47
N VAL A 42 6.33 -20.97 -20.31
CA VAL A 42 6.37 -22.42 -20.53
C VAL A 42 7.72 -22.87 -21.09
N THR A 43 8.31 -22.08 -22.00
CA THR A 43 9.63 -22.36 -22.56
C THR A 43 10.71 -22.39 -21.49
N ILE A 44 10.70 -21.44 -20.54
CA ILE A 44 11.63 -21.43 -19.40
C ILE A 44 11.43 -22.68 -18.54
N TYR A 45 10.20 -23.02 -18.17
CA TYR A 45 9.93 -24.21 -17.35
C TYR A 45 10.46 -25.48 -18.01
N ARG A 46 10.22 -25.66 -19.32
CA ARG A 46 10.72 -26.81 -20.09
C ARG A 46 12.24 -26.81 -20.22
N HIS A 47 12.85 -25.65 -20.43
CA HIS A 47 14.30 -25.54 -20.50
C HIS A 47 14.97 -25.94 -19.17
N GLN A 48 14.42 -25.47 -18.05
CA GLN A 48 14.92 -25.82 -16.71
C GLN A 48 14.76 -27.32 -16.41
N GLU A 49 13.63 -27.91 -16.80
CA GLU A 49 13.40 -29.36 -16.69
C GLU A 49 14.40 -30.16 -17.52
N TYR A 50 14.60 -29.79 -18.80
CA TYR A 50 15.57 -30.43 -19.68
C TYR A 50 17.00 -30.35 -19.15
N TYR A 51 17.42 -29.18 -18.67
CA TYR A 51 18.75 -29.00 -18.08
C TYR A 51 18.97 -29.91 -16.87
N ARG A 52 17.96 -30.02 -15.99
CA ARG A 52 18.00 -30.92 -14.82
C ARG A 52 18.09 -32.38 -15.21
N CYS A 53 17.29 -32.83 -16.18
CA CYS A 53 17.33 -34.21 -16.66
C CYS A 53 18.68 -34.55 -17.30
N ARG A 54 19.22 -33.67 -18.14
CA ARG A 54 20.50 -33.91 -18.83
C ARG A 54 21.68 -34.03 -17.85
N ASN A 55 21.66 -33.25 -16.77
CA ASN A 55 22.74 -33.20 -15.79
C ASN A 55 22.48 -34.05 -14.54
N ASN A 56 21.38 -34.80 -14.49
CA ASN A 56 20.92 -35.57 -13.31
C ASN A 56 20.83 -34.73 -12.03
N ILE A 57 20.34 -33.48 -12.13
CA ILE A 57 20.17 -32.55 -11.00
C ILE A 57 18.72 -32.56 -10.51
N THR A 58 18.50 -32.69 -9.20
CA THR A 58 17.16 -32.61 -8.60
C THR A 58 16.68 -31.17 -8.43
N ALA A 59 15.37 -30.95 -8.42
CA ALA A 59 14.82 -29.64 -8.10
C ALA A 59 15.23 -29.22 -6.67
N PRO A 60 15.72 -27.98 -6.47
CA PRO A 60 16.16 -27.54 -5.15
C PRO A 60 14.96 -27.44 -4.20
N ALA A 61 15.17 -27.85 -2.93
CA ALA A 61 14.12 -27.86 -1.92
C ALA A 61 13.59 -26.46 -1.59
N THR A 62 14.44 -25.43 -1.74
CA THR A 62 14.08 -24.02 -1.63
C THR A 62 14.28 -23.34 -2.98
N LYS A 63 13.30 -22.53 -3.40
CA LYS A 63 13.33 -21.78 -4.68
C LYS A 63 14.23 -20.54 -4.57
N THR A 64 15.50 -20.72 -4.21
CA THR A 64 16.47 -19.63 -3.97
C THR A 64 17.41 -19.41 -5.16
N ILE A 65 18.04 -18.23 -5.20
CA ILE A 65 19.04 -17.87 -6.22
C ILE A 65 20.42 -18.39 -5.81
N PHE A 66 20.84 -18.12 -4.57
CA PHE A 66 22.13 -18.57 -4.02
C PHE A 66 21.92 -19.76 -3.09
N HIS A 67 22.19 -20.99 -3.57
CA HIS A 67 21.95 -22.21 -2.79
C HIS A 67 22.89 -22.36 -1.58
N ASP A 68 24.08 -21.77 -1.64
CA ASP A 68 25.11 -21.90 -0.60
C ASP A 68 24.81 -21.06 0.66
N ILE A 69 23.85 -20.13 0.57
CA ILE A 69 23.60 -19.14 1.63
C ILE A 69 22.39 -19.56 2.46
N THR A 70 22.64 -19.81 3.73
CA THR A 70 21.65 -20.20 4.76
C THR A 70 21.60 -19.16 5.88
N ARG A 71 20.70 -19.35 6.85
CA ARG A 71 20.59 -18.51 8.05
C ARG A 71 21.88 -18.44 8.86
N GLN A 72 22.70 -19.49 8.87
CA GLN A 72 23.96 -19.50 9.59
C GLN A 72 24.96 -18.50 8.98
N HIS A 73 24.97 -18.38 7.65
CA HIS A 73 25.84 -17.47 6.92
C HIS A 73 25.43 -16.00 6.96
N LEU A 74 24.26 -15.69 7.54
CA LEU A 74 23.76 -14.32 7.66
C LEU A 74 24.72 -13.42 8.46
N ASP A 75 25.36 -13.99 9.49
CA ASP A 75 26.14 -13.24 10.47
C ASP A 75 27.65 -13.23 10.15
N ASP A 76 28.09 -13.93 9.10
CA ASP A 76 29.52 -14.09 8.74
C ASP A 76 30.12 -12.83 8.08
N GLY A 77 29.31 -12.05 7.36
CA GLY A 77 29.80 -10.87 6.65
C GLY A 77 28.75 -10.15 5.80
N LEU A 78 29.04 -8.91 5.41
CA LEU A 78 28.10 -8.03 4.72
C LEU A 78 27.60 -8.62 3.38
N LEU A 79 28.49 -9.25 2.62
CA LEU A 79 28.14 -9.85 1.33
C LEU A 79 27.21 -11.06 1.50
N ASN A 80 27.48 -11.93 2.49
CA ASN A 80 26.65 -13.09 2.77
C ASN A 80 25.28 -12.66 3.30
N CYS A 81 25.25 -11.62 4.13
CA CYS A 81 24.02 -10.97 4.59
C CYS A 81 23.18 -10.43 3.42
N ALA A 82 23.81 -9.74 2.45
CA ALA A 82 23.11 -9.23 1.28
C ALA A 82 22.54 -10.38 0.42
N LYS A 83 23.32 -11.44 0.16
CA LYS A 83 22.85 -12.63 -0.56
C LYS A 83 21.70 -13.32 0.16
N TYR A 84 21.76 -13.40 1.50
CA TYR A 84 20.68 -13.96 2.31
C TYR A 84 19.40 -13.15 2.16
N PHE A 85 19.47 -11.82 2.24
CA PHE A 85 18.30 -10.98 2.04
C PHE A 85 17.77 -11.08 0.60
N ILE A 86 18.62 -11.13 -0.43
CA ILE A 86 18.14 -11.36 -1.81
C ILE A 86 17.32 -12.65 -1.93
N ASN A 87 17.75 -13.73 -1.25
CA ASN A 87 17.02 -15.00 -1.25
C ASN A 87 15.73 -14.96 -0.42
N TYR A 88 15.77 -14.37 0.78
CA TYR A 88 14.73 -14.56 1.81
C TYR A 88 14.08 -13.25 2.28
N PHE A 89 14.21 -12.15 1.54
CA PHE A 89 13.62 -10.85 1.91
C PHE A 89 12.11 -10.97 2.15
N PHE A 90 11.38 -11.50 1.17
CA PHE A 90 9.93 -11.65 1.27
C PHE A 90 9.53 -12.74 2.27
N TYR A 91 10.37 -13.76 2.48
CA TYR A 91 10.15 -14.77 3.51
C TYR A 91 10.20 -14.17 4.94
N LYS A 92 11.06 -13.17 5.18
CA LYS A 92 11.17 -12.48 6.47
C LYS A 92 10.21 -11.30 6.63
N PHE A 93 10.10 -10.44 5.61
CA PHE A 93 9.37 -9.15 5.67
C PHE A 93 8.07 -9.13 4.86
N GLY A 94 7.52 -10.28 4.49
CA GLY A 94 6.38 -10.36 3.57
C GLY A 94 5.09 -9.77 4.15
N LEU A 95 4.81 -9.94 5.46
CA LEU A 95 3.64 -9.33 6.11
C LEU A 95 3.73 -7.81 6.14
N GLU A 96 4.89 -7.29 6.55
CA GLU A 96 5.18 -5.86 6.61
C GLU A 96 5.04 -5.22 5.23
N THR A 97 5.54 -5.91 4.19
CA THR A 97 5.40 -5.49 2.79
C THR A 97 3.93 -5.48 2.36
N CYS A 98 3.15 -6.51 2.72
CA CYS A 98 1.71 -6.57 2.42
C CYS A 98 0.93 -5.43 3.10
N PHE A 99 1.24 -5.12 4.36
CA PHE A 99 0.59 -4.02 5.08
C PHE A 99 0.96 -2.66 4.49
N LEU A 100 2.25 -2.45 4.14
CA LEU A 100 2.69 -1.23 3.47
C LEU A 100 1.97 -1.04 2.13
N LEU A 101 1.86 -2.12 1.36
CA LEU A 101 1.16 -2.10 0.08
C LEU A 101 -0.34 -1.83 0.26
N SER A 102 -0.97 -2.40 1.28
CA SER A 102 -2.37 -2.09 1.63
C SER A 102 -2.56 -0.61 1.96
N VAL A 103 -1.65 -0.02 2.75
CA VAL A 103 -1.68 1.42 3.04
C VAL A 103 -1.47 2.25 1.77
N ASN A 104 -0.60 1.79 0.84
CA ASN A 104 -0.42 2.44 -0.46
C ASN A 104 -1.71 2.39 -1.31
N VAL A 105 -2.43 1.27 -1.35
CA VAL A 105 -3.75 1.19 -2.03
C VAL A 105 -4.71 2.22 -1.44
N VAL A 106 -4.82 2.27 -0.11
CA VAL A 106 -5.70 3.25 0.57
C VAL A 106 -5.28 4.68 0.26
N GLY A 107 -3.98 4.95 0.24
CA GLY A 107 -3.38 6.26 0.00
C GLY A 107 -3.56 6.79 -1.42
N GLN A 108 -3.41 5.94 -2.43
CA GLN A 108 -3.49 6.34 -3.85
C GLN A 108 -4.94 6.49 -4.34
N ARG A 109 -5.85 5.63 -3.87
CA ARG A 109 -7.23 5.60 -4.36
C ARG A 109 -8.14 6.63 -3.68
N MET A 110 -8.08 6.75 -2.35
CA MET A 110 -8.93 7.63 -1.55
C MET A 110 -10.43 7.59 -1.92
N ASP A 111 -10.95 6.41 -2.23
CA ASP A 111 -12.33 6.16 -2.65
C ASP A 111 -13.06 5.20 -1.67
N PHE A 112 -14.31 4.85 -1.98
CA PHE A 112 -15.11 3.92 -1.16
C PHE A 112 -14.44 2.54 -1.00
N PHE A 113 -13.78 2.02 -2.03
CA PHE A 113 -13.08 0.74 -1.94
C PHE A 113 -11.82 0.84 -1.07
N ALA A 114 -11.13 1.97 -1.09
CA ALA A 114 -10.04 2.24 -0.15
C ALA A 114 -10.51 2.24 1.31
N MET A 115 -11.73 2.73 1.61
CA MET A 115 -12.32 2.60 2.95
C MET A 115 -12.49 1.13 3.32
N ILE A 116 -13.01 0.30 2.41
CA ILE A 116 -13.15 -1.15 2.60
C ILE A 116 -11.78 -1.80 2.87
N HIS A 117 -10.74 -1.45 2.11
CA HIS A 117 -9.38 -1.93 2.35
C HIS A 117 -8.85 -1.51 3.72
N GLY A 118 -9.04 -0.24 4.11
CA GLY A 118 -8.64 0.27 5.43
C GLY A 118 -9.31 -0.49 6.59
N LEU A 119 -10.62 -0.73 6.48
CA LEU A 119 -11.37 -1.52 7.47
C LEU A 119 -10.87 -2.97 7.51
N SER A 120 -10.62 -3.58 6.34
CA SER A 120 -10.09 -4.95 6.27
C SER A 120 -8.70 -5.06 6.89
N LEU A 121 -7.83 -4.06 6.68
CA LEU A 121 -6.51 -3.96 7.29
C LEU A 121 -6.62 -3.85 8.81
N PHE A 122 -7.55 -3.03 9.31
CA PHE A 122 -7.81 -2.90 10.75
C PHE A 122 -8.23 -4.24 11.38
N VAL A 123 -9.13 -4.98 10.72
CA VAL A 123 -9.58 -6.31 11.18
C VAL A 123 -8.43 -7.32 11.21
N VAL A 124 -7.54 -7.30 10.21
CA VAL A 124 -6.36 -8.19 10.18
C VAL A 124 -5.37 -7.81 11.28
N LEU A 125 -5.05 -6.53 11.44
CA LEU A 125 -4.09 -6.05 12.44
C LEU A 125 -4.61 -6.17 13.88
N TYR A 126 -5.93 -6.20 14.08
CA TYR A 126 -6.52 -6.52 15.38
C TYR A 126 -6.04 -7.88 15.90
N ARG A 127 -5.77 -8.83 14.99
CA ARG A 127 -5.11 -10.09 15.33
C ARG A 127 -3.61 -9.85 15.44
N ARG A 128 -3.14 -9.54 16.65
CA ARG A 128 -1.74 -9.22 16.92
C ARG A 128 -0.74 -10.34 16.55
N ARG A 129 -1.10 -11.61 16.78
CA ARG A 129 -0.16 -12.75 16.63
C ARG A 129 -0.09 -13.22 15.18
N ARG A 130 1.11 -13.44 14.66
CA ARG A 130 1.40 -14.00 13.33
C ARG A 130 0.62 -15.28 13.06
N LYS A 131 0.61 -16.22 14.01
CA LYS A 131 -0.15 -17.48 13.87
C LYS A 131 -1.66 -17.23 13.69
N ALA A 132 -2.22 -16.29 14.44
CA ALA A 132 -3.64 -15.95 14.33
C ALA A 132 -3.98 -15.22 13.02
N ILE A 133 -3.03 -14.43 12.48
CA ILE A 133 -3.14 -13.83 11.15
C ILE A 133 -3.12 -14.91 10.07
N ALA A 134 -2.15 -15.83 10.14
CA ALA A 134 -1.98 -16.93 9.18
C ALA A 134 -3.24 -17.78 9.04
N GLU A 135 -3.91 -18.13 10.15
CA GLU A 135 -5.19 -18.85 10.15
C GLU A 135 -6.35 -18.10 9.45
N SER A 136 -6.33 -16.78 9.44
CA SER A 136 -7.31 -15.96 8.70
C SER A 136 -6.87 -15.57 7.30
N TRP A 137 -5.59 -15.75 6.95
CA TRP A 137 -5.01 -15.13 5.77
C TRP A 137 -5.66 -15.61 4.47
N HIS A 138 -5.99 -16.90 4.37
CA HIS A 138 -6.70 -17.43 3.21
C HIS A 138 -8.04 -16.72 2.95
N ARG A 139 -8.80 -16.43 4.02
CA ARG A 139 -10.07 -15.67 3.92
C ARG A 139 -9.82 -14.25 3.42
N TYR A 140 -8.73 -13.62 3.86
CA TYR A 140 -8.33 -12.30 3.38
C TYR A 140 -7.92 -12.32 1.90
N CYS A 141 -7.14 -13.29 1.45
CA CYS A 141 -6.82 -13.45 0.02
C CYS A 141 -8.07 -13.67 -0.84
N CYS A 142 -9.00 -14.51 -0.39
CA CYS A 142 -10.27 -14.74 -1.07
C CYS A 142 -11.11 -13.45 -1.15
N PHE A 143 -11.19 -12.71 -0.05
CA PHE A 143 -11.85 -11.41 -0.01
C PHE A 143 -11.24 -10.42 -1.02
N LEU A 144 -9.91 -10.29 -1.07
CA LEU A 144 -9.23 -9.42 -2.04
C LEU A 144 -9.51 -9.85 -3.49
N ALA A 145 -9.49 -11.15 -3.77
CA ALA A 145 -9.80 -11.68 -5.11
C ALA A 145 -11.24 -11.37 -5.52
N CYS A 146 -12.22 -11.61 -4.64
CA CYS A 146 -13.62 -11.26 -4.90
C CYS A 146 -13.80 -9.75 -5.11
N LEU A 147 -13.09 -8.93 -4.33
CA LEU A 147 -13.20 -7.48 -4.40
C LEU A 147 -12.65 -6.93 -5.72
N ILE A 148 -11.48 -7.37 -6.19
CA ILE A 148 -10.92 -6.93 -7.48
C ILE A 148 -11.79 -7.40 -8.65
N THR A 149 -12.34 -8.63 -8.59
CA THR A 149 -13.29 -9.12 -9.60
C THR A 149 -14.54 -8.24 -9.65
N PHE A 150 -15.10 -7.88 -8.51
CA PHE A 150 -16.26 -6.99 -8.43
C PHE A 150 -15.95 -5.59 -8.96
N GLN A 151 -14.79 -5.01 -8.61
CA GLN A 151 -14.36 -3.72 -9.13
C GLN A 151 -14.16 -3.73 -10.65
N TYR A 152 -13.63 -4.82 -11.20
CA TYR A 152 -13.48 -4.98 -12.66
C TYR A 152 -14.83 -4.99 -13.37
N PHE A 153 -15.83 -5.70 -12.81
CA PHE A 153 -17.20 -5.66 -13.34
C PHE A 153 -17.80 -4.25 -13.31
N ILE A 154 -17.51 -3.46 -12.26
CA ILE A 154 -17.92 -2.06 -12.20
C ILE A 154 -17.24 -1.25 -13.32
N CYS A 155 -15.95 -1.46 -13.58
CA CYS A 155 -15.26 -0.75 -14.67
C CYS A 155 -15.82 -1.09 -16.06
N ILE A 156 -16.30 -2.32 -16.28
CA ILE A 156 -16.97 -2.72 -17.53
C ILE A 156 -18.31 -1.98 -17.69
N GLY A 157 -19.10 -1.90 -16.62
CA GLY A 157 -20.43 -1.29 -16.63
C GLY A 157 -21.44 -2.04 -17.50
N ILE A 158 -22.62 -1.44 -17.70
CA ILE A 158 -23.67 -2.00 -18.57
C ILE A 158 -23.37 -1.71 -20.06
N PRO A 159 -23.85 -2.57 -20.97
CA PRO A 159 -23.74 -2.32 -22.40
C PRO A 159 -24.42 -0.98 -22.76
N PRO A 160 -23.79 -0.11 -23.56
CA PRO A 160 -24.37 1.17 -23.96
C PRO A 160 -25.44 1.04 -25.06
N ALA A 161 -25.46 -0.07 -25.81
CA ALA A 161 -26.38 -0.33 -26.93
C ALA A 161 -27.90 -0.16 -26.61
N PRO A 162 -28.45 -0.62 -25.47
CA PRO A 162 -29.86 -0.40 -25.13
C PRO A 162 -30.23 1.04 -24.77
N CYS A 163 -29.29 2.00 -24.81
CA CYS A 163 -29.51 3.42 -24.51
C CYS A 163 -30.19 3.69 -23.15
N LYS A 164 -30.00 2.79 -22.18
CA LYS A 164 -30.48 2.98 -20.81
C LYS A 164 -29.37 3.62 -19.96
N ASP A 165 -29.68 4.76 -19.37
CA ASP A 165 -28.78 5.43 -18.44
C ASP A 165 -28.87 4.81 -17.04
N TYR A 166 -27.89 5.11 -16.20
CA TYR A 166 -27.83 4.57 -14.84
C TYR A 166 -28.82 5.24 -13.88
N PRO A 167 -29.29 4.53 -12.84
CA PRO A 167 -30.29 5.06 -11.91
C PRO A 167 -29.91 6.34 -11.18
N TRP A 168 -28.62 6.53 -10.85
CA TRP A 168 -28.12 7.74 -10.18
C TRP A 168 -28.10 8.99 -11.08
N ARG A 169 -28.42 8.86 -12.37
CA ARG A 169 -28.59 9.98 -13.32
C ARG A 169 -30.05 10.24 -13.69
N HIS A 170 -31.01 9.48 -13.15
CA HIS A 170 -32.43 9.72 -13.40
C HIS A 170 -32.91 11.03 -12.78
N PHE A 171 -34.01 11.56 -13.34
CA PHE A 171 -34.67 12.77 -12.85
C PHE A 171 -35.09 12.58 -11.39
N GLY A 172 -34.62 13.45 -10.50
CA GLY A 172 -34.84 13.38 -9.04
C GLY A 172 -33.68 12.76 -8.23
N ALA A 173 -32.66 12.18 -8.87
CA ALA A 173 -31.48 11.67 -8.17
C ALA A 173 -30.51 12.81 -7.78
N SER A 174 -30.16 12.91 -6.49
CA SER A 174 -29.27 13.95 -5.96
C SER A 174 -27.79 13.52 -5.90
N PHE A 175 -27.29 12.84 -6.93
CA PHE A 175 -25.90 12.38 -6.99
C PHE A 175 -25.03 13.32 -7.83
N ASN A 176 -24.13 14.05 -7.16
CA ASN A 176 -23.13 14.85 -7.85
C ASN A 176 -22.08 13.96 -8.54
N SER A 177 -21.54 14.42 -9.67
CA SER A 177 -20.50 13.68 -10.41
C SER A 177 -19.25 13.36 -9.57
N ASN A 178 -18.91 14.25 -8.64
CA ASN A 178 -17.80 14.05 -7.70
C ASN A 178 -18.06 12.91 -6.70
N LEU A 179 -19.31 12.77 -6.25
CA LEU A 179 -19.75 11.73 -5.34
C LEU A 179 -19.78 10.37 -6.05
N ILE A 180 -20.32 10.32 -7.28
CA ILE A 180 -20.32 9.13 -8.14
C ILE A 180 -18.89 8.62 -8.35
N LYS A 181 -17.96 9.53 -8.65
CA LYS A 181 -16.53 9.21 -8.79
C LYS A 181 -15.91 8.65 -7.51
N TRP A 182 -16.26 9.21 -6.34
CA TRP A 182 -15.74 8.75 -5.04
C TRP A 182 -16.30 7.39 -4.62
N LEU A 183 -17.59 7.14 -4.90
CA LEU A 183 -18.23 5.84 -4.70
C LEU A 183 -17.72 4.78 -5.68
N TYR A 184 -16.96 5.18 -6.69
CA TYR A 184 -16.46 4.33 -7.75
C TYR A 184 -17.58 3.60 -8.50
N PHE A 185 -18.72 4.28 -8.70
CA PHE A 185 -19.83 3.75 -9.47
C PHE A 185 -19.55 3.80 -10.98
N PRO A 186 -20.11 2.87 -11.75
CA PRO A 186 -20.01 2.96 -13.20
C PRO A 186 -20.76 4.22 -13.67
N ASP A 187 -20.31 4.87 -14.73
CA ASP A 187 -21.03 6.03 -15.27
C ASP A 187 -20.58 6.27 -16.72
N PHE A 188 -21.49 6.76 -17.56
CA PHE A 188 -21.17 7.08 -18.95
C PHE A 188 -20.54 8.47 -19.10
N ILE A 189 -20.75 9.36 -18.12
CA ILE A 189 -20.15 10.72 -18.10
C ILE A 189 -18.78 10.68 -17.41
N VAL A 190 -18.73 10.17 -16.17
CA VAL A 190 -17.49 10.09 -15.38
C VAL A 190 -17.08 8.64 -15.19
N LYS A 191 -16.34 8.09 -16.15
CA LYS A 191 -15.87 6.71 -16.08
C LYS A 191 -14.95 6.46 -14.88
N PRO A 192 -15.13 5.34 -14.14
CA PRO A 192 -14.17 4.93 -13.14
C PRO A 192 -12.81 4.60 -13.78
N SER A 193 -11.72 5.01 -13.13
CA SER A 193 -10.36 4.78 -13.65
C SER A 193 -9.93 3.35 -13.40
N ALA A 194 -9.74 2.56 -14.45
CA ALA A 194 -9.26 1.18 -14.36
C ALA A 194 -7.82 1.04 -13.86
N ILE A 195 -7.03 2.13 -13.88
CA ILE A 195 -5.63 2.13 -13.40
C ILE A 195 -5.56 1.79 -11.91
N PHE A 196 -6.59 2.12 -11.14
CA PHE A 196 -6.62 1.82 -9.70
C PHE A 196 -6.55 0.31 -9.41
N LEU A 197 -7.11 -0.53 -10.27
CA LEU A 197 -7.08 -1.99 -10.12
C LEU A 197 -5.65 -2.56 -10.16
N VAL A 198 -4.68 -1.83 -10.72
CA VAL A 198 -3.27 -2.25 -10.69
C VAL A 198 -2.75 -2.28 -9.25
N TYR A 199 -3.15 -1.33 -8.40
CA TYR A 199 -2.74 -1.30 -7.01
C TYR A 199 -3.35 -2.48 -6.22
N ASP A 200 -4.63 -2.76 -6.45
CA ASP A 200 -5.33 -3.90 -5.86
C ASP A 200 -4.74 -5.24 -6.33
N PHE A 201 -4.36 -5.34 -7.61
CA PHE A 201 -3.69 -6.51 -8.17
C PHE A 201 -2.34 -6.75 -7.51
N MET A 202 -1.51 -5.70 -7.35
CA MET A 202 -0.23 -5.83 -6.66
C MET A 202 -0.43 -6.27 -5.21
N LEU A 203 -1.44 -5.74 -4.52
CA LEU A 203 -1.78 -6.17 -3.16
C LEU A 203 -2.18 -7.65 -3.11
N LEU A 204 -3.03 -8.10 -4.04
CA LEU A 204 -3.43 -9.49 -4.14
C LEU A 204 -2.24 -10.41 -4.46
N LEU A 205 -1.36 -9.99 -5.35
CA LEU A 205 -0.14 -10.72 -5.69
C LEU A 205 0.74 -10.91 -4.44
N CYS A 206 1.07 -9.83 -3.73
CA CYS A 206 1.85 -9.92 -2.50
C CYS A 206 1.13 -10.75 -1.42
N ALA A 207 -0.18 -10.60 -1.26
CA ALA A 207 -0.94 -11.41 -0.31
C ALA A 207 -0.93 -12.90 -0.66
N SER A 208 -0.96 -13.24 -1.95
CA SER A 208 -0.89 -14.63 -2.42
C SER A 208 0.49 -15.24 -2.20
N LEU A 209 1.56 -14.47 -2.44
CA LEU A 209 2.94 -14.88 -2.11
C LEU A 209 3.09 -15.06 -0.59
N GLN A 210 2.51 -14.16 0.21
CA GLN A 210 2.57 -14.26 1.67
C GLN A 210 1.82 -15.49 2.19
N ARG A 211 0.77 -15.93 1.49
CA ARG A 211 0.11 -17.20 1.78
C ARG A 211 1.05 -18.39 1.56
N GLU A 212 1.77 -18.43 0.44
CA GLU A 212 2.77 -19.48 0.18
C GLU A 212 3.86 -19.49 1.27
N VAL A 213 4.32 -18.31 1.70
CA VAL A 213 5.28 -18.18 2.82
C VAL A 213 4.74 -18.78 4.12
N PHE A 214 3.45 -18.59 4.44
CA PHE A 214 2.84 -19.21 5.63
C PHE A 214 2.73 -20.74 5.53
N GLU A 215 2.59 -21.28 4.32
CA GLU A 215 2.59 -22.73 4.10
C GLU A 215 4.03 -23.29 4.18
N ASP A 216 5.02 -22.54 3.67
CA ASP A 216 6.43 -22.92 3.64
C ASP A 216 7.14 -22.82 5.00
N GLU A 217 6.79 -21.85 5.86
CA GLU A 217 7.41 -21.70 7.19
C GLU A 217 7.15 -22.91 8.12
N ASN A 218 6.14 -23.72 7.80
CA ASN A 218 5.82 -24.97 8.51
C ASN A 218 6.69 -26.15 8.05
N LYS A 219 7.37 -26.06 6.90
CA LYS A 219 8.22 -27.13 6.37
C LYS A 219 9.59 -27.10 7.06
N ALA A 220 9.97 -28.22 7.68
CA ALA A 220 11.24 -28.32 8.43
C ALA A 220 12.48 -28.02 7.56
N ALA A 221 12.50 -28.50 6.30
CA ALA A 221 13.59 -28.25 5.37
C ALA A 221 13.84 -26.75 5.12
N VAL A 222 12.75 -25.97 4.95
CA VAL A 222 12.82 -24.53 4.75
C VAL A 222 13.27 -23.82 6.03
N ARG A 223 12.76 -24.26 7.19
CA ARG A 223 13.11 -23.68 8.49
C ARG A 223 14.60 -23.81 8.82
N ILE A 224 15.24 -24.92 8.45
CA ILE A 224 16.69 -25.11 8.66
C ILE A 224 17.49 -24.14 7.78
N MET A 225 17.09 -23.93 6.53
CA MET A 225 17.82 -23.08 5.58
C MET A 225 17.57 -21.58 5.81
N ALA A 226 16.31 -21.17 5.93
CA ALA A 226 15.88 -19.78 6.01
C ALA A 226 15.70 -19.27 7.46
N GLY A 227 15.82 -20.16 8.44
CA GLY A 227 15.57 -19.87 9.85
C GLY A 227 14.10 -19.78 10.22
N ASP A 228 13.85 -19.79 11.52
CA ASP A 228 12.51 -19.69 12.10
C ASP A 228 11.93 -18.26 11.97
N ASN A 229 10.61 -18.18 11.83
CA ASN A 229 9.79 -16.96 11.80
C ASN A 229 8.80 -16.90 12.98
N VAL A 230 8.85 -17.87 13.90
CA VAL A 230 8.01 -17.89 15.09
C VAL A 230 8.38 -16.74 16.03
N GLU A 231 7.37 -16.05 16.53
CA GLU A 231 7.53 -14.98 17.52
C GLU A 231 8.17 -15.49 18.82
N ILE A 232 9.12 -14.72 19.36
CA ILE A 232 9.79 -15.03 20.63
C ILE A 232 8.81 -14.82 21.80
N CYS A 233 8.94 -15.62 22.86
CA CYS A 233 8.10 -15.50 24.05
C CYS A 233 8.31 -14.13 24.74
N MET A 234 7.22 -13.39 24.95
CA MET A 234 7.23 -11.98 25.40
C MET A 234 7.54 -11.81 26.90
N ASN A 235 7.67 -12.90 27.66
CA ASN A 235 7.83 -12.87 29.12
C ASN A 235 9.28 -13.11 29.58
N LEU A 236 10.25 -13.29 28.67
CA LEU A 236 11.64 -13.50 29.07
C LEU A 236 12.33 -12.16 29.36
N ASP A 237 13.00 -12.09 30.49
CA ASP A 237 13.89 -10.98 30.85
C ASP A 237 15.22 -11.11 30.09
N ALA A 238 15.80 -9.97 29.70
CA ALA A 238 17.00 -9.90 28.87
C ALA A 238 18.19 -10.73 29.43
N ALA A 239 18.35 -10.78 30.76
CA ALA A 239 19.40 -11.56 31.41
C ALA A 239 19.19 -13.08 31.23
N SER A 240 17.96 -13.56 31.40
CA SER A 240 17.60 -14.98 31.19
C SER A 240 17.62 -15.39 29.71
N PHE A 241 17.29 -14.44 28.82
CA PHE A 241 17.28 -14.64 27.37
C PHE A 241 18.68 -14.66 26.78
N SER A 242 19.61 -13.84 27.31
CA SER A 242 21.00 -13.77 26.86
C SER A 242 21.70 -15.13 26.84
N GLN A 243 21.47 -15.95 27.87
CA GLN A 243 22.09 -17.28 27.98
C GLN A 243 21.58 -18.28 26.94
N HIS A 244 20.37 -18.09 26.40
CA HIS A 244 19.72 -18.98 25.44
C HIS A 244 19.67 -18.39 24.01
N ASN A 245 20.26 -17.21 23.81
CA ASN A 245 20.22 -16.53 22.52
C ASN A 245 21.22 -17.17 21.55
N PRO A 246 20.78 -17.72 20.40
CA PRO A 246 21.68 -18.32 19.42
C PRO A 246 22.50 -17.28 18.63
N VAL A 247 22.20 -15.99 18.76
CA VAL A 247 22.88 -14.91 18.03
C VAL A 247 24.09 -14.42 18.82
N PRO A 248 25.29 -14.35 18.21
CA PRO A 248 26.49 -13.85 18.87
C PRO A 248 26.38 -12.36 19.21
N ASP A 249 27.12 -11.94 20.23
CA ASP A 249 27.17 -10.53 20.63
C ASP A 249 27.82 -9.66 19.54
N PHE A 250 27.07 -8.65 19.09
CA PHE A 250 27.47 -7.69 18.06
C PHE A 250 27.73 -6.28 18.60
N LEU A 251 27.57 -6.04 19.91
CA LEU A 251 27.73 -4.70 20.53
C LEU A 251 29.15 -4.16 20.42
N HIS A 252 30.14 -5.05 20.36
CA HIS A 252 31.55 -4.71 20.30
C HIS A 252 32.06 -4.36 18.89
N CYS A 253 31.18 -4.33 17.87
CA CYS A 253 31.50 -3.91 16.50
C CYS A 253 32.77 -4.56 15.91
N ARG A 254 32.93 -5.88 16.06
CA ARG A 254 34.14 -6.58 15.55
C ARG A 254 34.20 -6.63 14.02
N SER A 255 33.04 -6.62 13.37
CA SER A 255 32.91 -6.57 11.90
C SER A 255 32.12 -5.35 11.43
N TYR A 256 32.26 -4.99 10.14
CA TYR A 256 31.41 -3.96 9.51
C TYR A 256 29.92 -4.30 9.59
N LEU A 257 29.58 -5.59 9.51
CA LEU A 257 28.22 -6.07 9.67
C LEU A 257 27.71 -5.82 11.10
N ASP A 258 28.55 -6.00 12.11
CA ASP A 258 28.20 -5.69 13.51
C ASP A 258 27.99 -4.19 13.72
N MET A 259 28.81 -3.33 13.10
CA MET A 259 28.58 -1.88 13.11
C MET A 259 27.21 -1.53 12.52
N CYS A 260 26.83 -2.11 11.38
CA CYS A 260 25.50 -1.94 10.79
C CYS A 260 24.39 -2.45 11.71
N LYS A 261 24.58 -3.62 12.35
CA LYS A 261 23.63 -4.19 13.31
C LYS A 261 23.42 -3.26 14.50
N VAL A 262 24.48 -2.71 15.10
CA VAL A 262 24.36 -1.76 16.21
C VAL A 262 23.59 -0.51 15.78
N ILE A 263 23.87 0.03 14.59
CA ILE A 263 23.14 1.20 14.08
C ILE A 263 21.65 0.88 13.91
N ILE A 264 21.31 -0.26 13.29
CA ILE A 264 19.93 -0.65 13.01
C ILE A 264 19.18 -1.02 14.29
N PHE A 265 19.77 -1.80 15.19
CA PHE A 265 19.05 -2.32 16.36
C PHE A 265 19.04 -1.34 17.54
N SER A 266 20.04 -0.47 17.69
CA SER A 266 20.13 0.47 18.82
C SER A 266 19.64 1.88 18.47
N TYR A 267 19.97 2.41 17.28
CA TYR A 267 19.68 3.81 16.94
C TYR A 267 18.43 4.02 16.10
N LEU A 268 17.93 2.99 15.40
CA LEU A 268 16.72 3.11 14.58
C LEU A 268 15.48 3.50 15.38
N PHE A 269 15.40 3.10 16.66
CA PHE A 269 14.30 3.48 17.54
C PHE A 269 14.14 5.01 17.63
N TRP A 270 15.23 5.72 17.90
CA TRP A 270 15.24 7.18 18.01
C TRP A 270 14.96 7.85 16.67
N PHE A 271 15.50 7.29 15.58
CA PHE A 271 15.22 7.76 14.23
C PHE A 271 13.73 7.67 13.87
N VAL A 272 13.07 6.56 14.21
CA VAL A 272 11.62 6.39 13.99
C VAL A 272 10.81 7.41 14.80
N LEU A 273 11.21 7.73 16.04
CA LEU A 273 10.58 8.79 16.83
C LEU A 273 10.70 10.16 16.16
N THR A 274 11.85 10.46 15.53
CA THR A 274 12.02 11.69 14.72
C THR A 274 11.06 11.72 13.53
N ILE A 275 10.88 10.60 12.82
CA ILE A 275 9.92 10.52 11.70
C ILE A 275 8.48 10.73 12.19
N ILE A 276 8.11 10.20 13.36
CA ILE A 276 6.79 10.44 13.98
C ILE A 276 6.62 11.92 14.33
N PHE A 277 7.66 12.58 14.85
CA PHE A 277 7.64 14.02 15.13
C PHE A 277 7.43 14.86 13.85
N ILE A 278 8.17 14.56 12.79
CA ILE A 278 8.03 15.24 11.49
C ILE A 278 6.61 15.03 10.94
N THR A 279 6.07 13.81 11.04
CA THR A 279 4.69 13.51 10.64
C THR A 279 3.66 14.30 11.45
N GLY A 280 3.92 14.54 12.73
CA GLY A 280 3.08 15.35 13.62
C GLY A 280 3.17 16.86 13.38
N THR A 281 4.23 17.38 12.77
CA THR A 281 4.42 18.83 12.58
C THR A 281 4.18 19.31 11.15
N THR A 282 4.34 18.44 10.15
CA THR A 282 4.22 18.80 8.72
C THR A 282 2.83 19.23 8.26
N ARG A 283 1.76 18.76 8.90
CA ARG A 283 0.37 19.12 8.57
C ARG A 283 -0.39 19.50 9.84
N ILE A 284 -1.16 20.58 9.78
CA ILE A 284 -1.98 21.03 10.91
C ILE A 284 -3.29 20.24 10.89
N SER A 285 -3.44 19.29 11.81
CA SER A 285 -4.64 18.46 11.96
C SER A 285 -4.78 17.98 13.40
N ILE A 286 -6.01 17.77 13.88
CA ILE A 286 -6.24 17.15 15.20
C ILE A 286 -5.58 15.76 15.32
N PHE A 287 -5.49 15.01 14.22
CA PHE A 287 -4.79 13.72 14.18
C PHE A 287 -3.29 13.86 14.41
N CYS A 288 -2.72 15.02 14.13
CA CYS A 288 -1.30 15.26 14.36
C CYS A 288 -0.97 15.48 15.83
N MET A 289 -1.93 15.96 16.63
CA MET A 289 -1.76 16.10 18.08
C MET A 289 -1.44 14.74 18.75
N GLY A 290 -2.12 13.66 18.34
CA GLY A 290 -1.84 12.33 18.86
C GLY A 290 -0.42 11.83 18.55
N TYR A 291 0.12 12.14 17.37
CA TYR A 291 1.51 11.82 17.02
C TYR A 291 2.52 12.59 17.87
N LEU A 292 2.26 13.87 18.15
CA LEU A 292 3.11 14.68 19.03
C LEU A 292 3.08 14.18 20.47
N VAL A 293 1.89 13.87 21.01
CA VAL A 293 1.75 13.31 22.37
C VAL A 293 2.50 11.99 22.49
N ALA A 294 2.33 11.08 21.53
CA ALA A 294 3.06 9.81 21.52
C ALA A 294 4.57 10.03 21.42
N CYS A 295 5.03 10.92 20.55
CA CYS A 295 6.45 11.24 20.37
C CYS A 295 7.07 11.77 21.67
N PHE A 296 6.46 12.77 22.31
CA PHE A 296 6.97 13.31 23.57
C PHE A 296 6.96 12.27 24.70
N TYR A 297 5.93 11.42 24.75
CA TYR A 297 5.87 10.32 25.72
C TYR A 297 7.06 9.34 25.54
N PHE A 298 7.31 8.88 24.30
CA PHE A 298 8.42 7.97 24.02
C PHE A 298 9.80 8.62 24.14
N LEU A 299 9.94 9.93 23.87
CA LEU A 299 11.21 10.64 24.08
C LEU A 299 11.52 10.80 25.57
N LEU A 300 10.52 11.07 26.41
CA LEU A 300 10.71 11.27 27.85
C LEU A 300 10.95 9.95 28.59
N PHE A 301 10.19 8.90 28.26
CA PHE A 301 10.22 7.62 28.98
C PHE A 301 10.93 6.49 28.20
N GLY A 302 11.46 6.77 27.01
CA GLY A 302 12.00 5.74 26.09
C GLY A 302 13.15 4.93 26.66
N GLY A 303 14.08 5.57 27.37
CA GLY A 303 15.20 4.89 28.01
C GLY A 303 14.75 3.84 29.03
N ASP A 304 13.83 4.23 29.93
CA ASP A 304 13.29 3.33 30.95
C ASP A 304 12.38 2.24 30.35
N LEU A 305 11.69 2.54 29.24
CA LEU A 305 10.86 1.59 28.50
C LEU A 305 11.68 0.47 27.86
N LEU A 306 12.90 0.75 27.41
CA LEU A 306 13.82 -0.24 26.84
C LEU A 306 14.39 -1.20 27.89
N LEU A 307 14.43 -0.79 29.17
CA LEU A 307 14.85 -1.63 30.29
C LEU A 307 13.73 -2.55 30.80
N LYS A 308 12.46 -2.22 30.51
CA LYS A 308 11.30 -3.03 30.89
C LYS A 308 11.17 -4.27 29.99
N PRO A 309 10.48 -5.32 30.45
CA PRO A 309 10.23 -6.50 29.63
C PRO A 309 9.47 -6.14 28.33
N ILE A 310 9.81 -6.85 27.25
CA ILE A 310 9.39 -6.57 25.86
C ILE A 310 7.85 -6.46 25.73
N ARG A 311 7.09 -7.18 26.57
CA ARG A 311 5.63 -7.14 26.58
C ARG A 311 5.04 -5.73 26.77
N SER A 312 5.69 -4.90 27.60
CA SER A 312 5.20 -3.56 27.92
C SER A 312 5.42 -2.61 26.74
N ILE A 313 6.65 -2.56 26.21
CA ILE A 313 6.99 -1.70 25.06
C ILE A 313 6.19 -2.09 23.81
N LEU A 314 6.05 -3.39 23.52
CA LEU A 314 5.24 -3.82 22.38
C LEU A 314 3.77 -3.41 22.51
N ARG A 315 3.20 -3.40 23.72
CA ARG A 315 1.82 -2.92 23.92
C ARG A 315 1.69 -1.45 23.51
N TYR A 316 2.57 -0.58 23.99
CA TYR A 316 2.52 0.84 23.59
C TYR A 316 2.76 1.02 22.09
N TRP A 317 3.63 0.19 21.50
CA TRP A 317 3.88 0.19 20.07
C TRP A 317 2.66 -0.26 19.25
N ASP A 318 1.95 -1.30 19.68
CA ASP A 318 0.71 -1.76 19.05
C ASP A 318 -0.37 -0.68 19.09
N TRP A 319 -0.48 0.06 20.19
CA TRP A 319 -1.40 1.20 20.30
C TRP A 319 -1.03 2.33 19.32
N LEU A 320 0.27 2.57 19.11
CA LEU A 320 0.75 3.55 18.14
C LEU A 320 0.47 3.11 16.70
N ILE A 321 0.67 1.82 16.38
CA ILE A 321 0.32 1.25 15.06
C ILE A 321 -1.20 1.34 14.84
N ALA A 322 -2.00 0.97 15.83
CA ALA A 322 -3.46 1.07 15.77
C ALA A 322 -3.91 2.52 15.56
N TYR A 323 -3.29 3.48 16.25
CA TYR A 323 -3.53 4.90 16.04
C TYR A 323 -3.21 5.33 14.62
N ASN A 324 -2.08 4.88 14.06
CA ASN A 324 -1.70 5.22 12.68
C ASN A 324 -2.72 4.71 11.65
N VAL A 325 -3.10 3.43 11.75
CA VAL A 325 -4.12 2.83 10.87
C VAL A 325 -5.48 3.51 11.03
N PHE A 326 -5.85 3.87 12.26
CA PHE A 326 -7.06 4.65 12.54
C PHE A 326 -7.02 6.01 11.85
N VAL A 327 -5.91 6.77 11.95
CA VAL A 327 -5.75 8.07 11.29
C VAL A 327 -5.86 7.93 9.77
N ILE A 328 -5.21 6.92 9.17
CA ILE A 328 -5.29 6.65 7.73
C ILE A 328 -6.74 6.38 7.31
N THR A 329 -7.44 5.51 8.04
CA THR A 329 -8.83 5.12 7.73
C THR A 329 -9.78 6.31 7.91
N MET A 330 -9.63 7.09 8.98
CA MET A 330 -10.45 8.27 9.23
C MET A 330 -10.21 9.37 8.19
N LYS A 331 -8.96 9.60 7.76
CA LYS A 331 -8.68 10.53 6.66
C LYS A 331 -9.33 10.07 5.35
N ASN A 332 -9.34 8.77 5.08
CA ASN A 332 -10.04 8.22 3.93
C ASN A 332 -11.56 8.44 4.03
N ILE A 333 -12.19 8.16 5.18
CA ILE A 333 -13.62 8.39 5.38
C ILE A 333 -13.96 9.88 5.21
N LEU A 334 -13.18 10.77 5.83
CA LEU A 334 -13.39 12.22 5.73
C LEU A 334 -13.14 12.76 4.31
N SER A 335 -12.43 12.01 3.45
CA SER A 335 -12.26 12.37 2.05
C SER A 335 -13.59 12.41 1.28
N ILE A 336 -14.65 11.73 1.75
CA ILE A 336 -15.99 11.83 1.15
C ILE A 336 -16.52 13.27 1.18
N GLY A 337 -16.28 13.98 2.28
CA GLY A 337 -16.70 15.37 2.46
C GLY A 337 -15.91 16.31 1.57
N ALA A 338 -14.59 16.08 1.45
CA ALA A 338 -13.71 16.92 0.64
C ALA A 338 -13.79 16.68 -0.86
N CYS A 339 -13.90 15.42 -1.31
CA CYS A 339 -13.99 15.09 -2.71
C CYS A 339 -15.45 15.17 -3.20
N GLY A 340 -16.42 14.68 -2.43
CA GLY A 340 -17.84 14.57 -2.84
C GLY A 340 -18.69 15.83 -2.62
N TYR A 341 -18.52 16.52 -1.49
CA TYR A 341 -19.41 17.62 -1.04
C TYR A 341 -18.70 18.97 -0.84
N ILE A 342 -17.60 19.20 -1.57
CA ILE A 342 -16.71 20.36 -1.37
C ILE A 342 -17.44 21.71 -1.32
N GLU A 343 -18.41 21.94 -2.21
CA GLU A 343 -19.15 23.21 -2.31
C GLU A 343 -20.04 23.48 -1.08
N SER A 344 -20.70 22.44 -0.56
CA SER A 344 -21.51 22.55 0.65
C SER A 344 -20.65 22.70 1.90
N LEU A 345 -19.50 22.01 1.95
CA LEU A 345 -18.59 22.03 3.09
C LEU A 345 -17.90 23.39 3.23
N ILE A 346 -17.46 24.00 2.12
CA ILE A 346 -16.86 25.34 2.11
C ILE A 346 -17.86 26.39 2.59
N ARG A 347 -19.13 26.29 2.18
CA ARG A 347 -20.16 27.28 2.50
C ARG A 347 -20.58 27.22 3.97
N ASN A 348 -20.71 26.02 4.54
CA ASN A 348 -21.34 25.83 5.85
C ASN A 348 -20.36 25.45 6.97
N SER A 349 -19.17 24.91 6.67
CA SER A 349 -18.31 24.29 7.68
C SER A 349 -16.81 24.34 7.33
N CYS A 350 -16.30 25.53 6.96
CA CYS A 350 -14.88 25.74 6.67
C CYS A 350 -13.95 25.36 7.85
N TRP A 351 -14.40 25.55 9.09
CA TRP A 351 -13.66 25.19 10.30
C TRP A 351 -13.32 23.68 10.35
N LEU A 352 -14.20 22.83 9.81
CA LEU A 352 -14.03 21.38 9.79
C LEU A 352 -12.96 20.96 8.77
N ILE A 353 -12.89 21.65 7.64
CA ILE A 353 -11.83 21.45 6.63
C ILE A 353 -10.46 21.78 7.24
N GLN A 354 -10.37 22.88 8.00
CA GLN A 354 -9.13 23.30 8.66
C GLN A 354 -8.73 22.38 9.81
N ALA A 355 -9.66 21.99 10.69
CA ALA A 355 -9.37 21.13 11.84
C ALA A 355 -8.83 19.74 11.46
N PHE A 356 -9.33 19.17 10.35
CA PHE A 356 -8.94 17.84 9.88
C PHE A 356 -7.95 17.86 8.71
N SER A 357 -7.59 19.02 8.18
CA SER A 357 -6.73 19.19 6.99
C SER A 357 -7.26 18.41 5.78
N LEU A 358 -8.53 18.60 5.46
CA LEU A 358 -9.19 17.85 4.40
C LEU A 358 -8.74 18.35 3.01
N ALA A 359 -8.12 17.48 2.23
CA ALA A 359 -7.73 17.76 0.85
C ALA A 359 -7.92 16.52 -0.02
N CYS A 360 -8.49 16.70 -1.21
CA CYS A 360 -8.60 15.64 -2.21
C CYS A 360 -7.32 15.61 -3.05
N THR A 361 -6.51 14.56 -2.92
CA THR A 361 -5.23 14.40 -3.63
C THR A 361 -5.38 13.69 -4.98
N VAL A 362 -6.56 13.11 -5.26
CA VAL A 362 -6.82 12.32 -6.47
C VAL A 362 -6.95 13.23 -7.70
N LYS A 363 -6.26 12.87 -8.79
CA LYS A 363 -6.33 13.59 -10.06
C LYS A 363 -7.76 13.67 -10.60
N GLY A 364 -8.14 14.84 -11.11
CA GLY A 364 -9.46 15.09 -11.69
C GLY A 364 -10.55 15.51 -10.69
N TYR A 365 -10.19 15.90 -9.46
CA TYR A 365 -11.02 16.76 -8.61
C TYR A 365 -10.52 18.20 -8.71
N ARG A 366 -11.41 19.19 -8.62
CA ARG A 366 -11.00 20.60 -8.60
C ARG A 366 -10.43 20.95 -7.22
N PRO A 367 -9.18 21.43 -7.11
CA PRO A 367 -8.68 21.93 -5.84
C PRO A 367 -9.45 23.21 -5.50
N GLN A 368 -10.13 23.23 -4.35
CA GLN A 368 -10.72 24.45 -3.80
C GLN A 368 -10.19 24.64 -2.38
N LEU A 369 -9.50 25.76 -2.16
CA LEU A 369 -8.93 26.11 -0.86
C LEU A 369 -9.96 26.93 -0.08
N CYS A 370 -10.18 26.60 1.19
CA CYS A 370 -11.00 27.45 2.06
C CYS A 370 -10.16 28.66 2.53
N VAL A 371 -10.28 29.81 1.86
CA VAL A 371 -9.56 31.05 2.19
C VAL A 371 -10.35 31.90 3.21
N ARG A 372 -10.92 31.28 4.25
CA ARG A 372 -11.55 32.03 5.34
C ARG A 372 -10.94 31.62 6.68
N LEU A 373 -10.37 32.60 7.37
CA LEU A 373 -9.82 32.58 8.74
C LEU A 373 -8.35 32.19 8.92
N LEU A 374 -7.46 32.89 8.22
CA LEU A 374 -6.12 33.17 8.76
C LEU A 374 -5.68 34.61 8.46
N HIS A 375 -6.52 35.59 8.78
CA HIS A 375 -6.09 36.97 9.06
C HIS A 375 -6.98 37.61 10.11
N PRO A 376 -6.37 38.10 11.21
CA PRO A 376 -5.98 39.52 11.22
C PRO A 376 -4.48 39.83 11.13
N PHE A 377 -3.55 38.86 11.09
CA PHE A 377 -2.12 39.19 11.36
C PHE A 377 -1.17 39.44 10.18
N LEU A 378 -1.63 39.57 8.93
CA LEU A 378 -0.72 39.79 7.79
C LEU A 378 -1.49 40.36 6.58
N SER A 379 -1.92 41.61 6.70
CA SER A 379 -2.33 42.41 5.55
C SER A 379 -1.11 42.69 4.65
N LEU A 380 -0.96 41.93 3.55
CA LEU A 380 -0.29 42.41 2.34
C LEU A 380 -1.01 41.87 1.09
N PRO A 381 -1.40 42.72 0.12
CA PRO A 381 -2.15 42.29 -1.04
C PRO A 381 -1.20 41.84 -2.16
N LEU A 382 -1.36 40.62 -2.67
CA LEU A 382 -0.80 40.24 -3.96
C LEU A 382 -1.95 40.06 -4.97
N ARG A 383 -2.14 41.12 -5.74
CA ARG A 383 -3.02 41.22 -6.90
C ARG A 383 -2.31 40.51 -8.07
N ILE A 384 -2.91 39.46 -8.64
CA ILE A 384 -2.50 38.94 -9.96
C ILE A 384 -3.73 38.92 -10.86
N THR A 385 -3.76 39.90 -11.76
CA THR A 385 -4.63 39.98 -12.93
C THR A 385 -4.10 39.06 -14.04
N THR A 386 -4.99 38.25 -14.62
CA THR A 386 -4.80 37.48 -15.88
C THR A 386 -4.67 38.42 -17.10
N PRO A 387 -4.08 38.05 -18.27
CA PRO A 387 -4.79 37.21 -19.26
C PRO A 387 -3.96 36.42 -20.33
N THR A 388 -4.64 35.51 -21.03
CA THR A 388 -4.46 35.01 -22.43
C THR A 388 -3.16 34.31 -22.92
N GLY A 389 -3.33 33.12 -23.54
CA GLY A 389 -2.74 32.80 -24.85
C GLY A 389 -1.48 31.91 -24.95
N GLN A 390 -1.68 30.68 -25.45
CA GLN A 390 -0.78 29.80 -26.24
C GLN A 390 0.59 29.27 -25.71
N ILE A 391 0.61 27.94 -25.53
CA ILE A 391 1.57 26.90 -25.97
C ILE A 391 3.10 27.18 -25.91
N SER A 392 3.82 26.40 -25.11
CA SER A 392 5.01 25.64 -25.57
C SER A 392 5.36 24.49 -24.61
N ARG A 393 5.79 23.36 -25.20
CA ARG A 393 6.49 22.24 -24.55
C ARG A 393 7.77 22.74 -23.88
N GLY A 394 8.13 22.14 -22.74
CA GLY A 394 9.48 22.25 -22.18
C GLY A 394 9.53 21.87 -20.70
N GLU A 395 10.17 20.73 -20.43
CA GLU A 395 10.97 20.46 -19.22
C GLU A 395 10.28 20.55 -17.84
N ILE A 396 9.89 19.40 -17.31
CA ILE A 396 9.89 19.16 -15.86
C ILE A 396 10.88 18.01 -15.62
N GLN A 397 12.12 18.39 -15.33
CA GLN A 397 13.16 17.52 -14.83
C GLN A 397 13.63 18.10 -13.50
N GLN A 398 13.41 17.33 -12.42
CA GLN A 398 14.09 17.37 -11.11
C GLN A 398 14.01 18.71 -10.33
N VAL A 399 13.72 18.72 -9.04
CA VAL A 399 14.64 18.43 -7.92
C VAL A 399 13.73 18.38 -6.67
N MET A 400 13.55 17.18 -6.11
CA MET A 400 14.02 16.70 -4.79
C MET A 400 13.02 16.93 -3.66
#